data_AF-A0A1C0S971-F1
#
_entry.id   AF-A0A1C0S971-F1
#
_cell.length_a   1.000
_cell.length_b   1.000
_cell.length_c   1.000
_cell.angle_alpha   90.00
_cell.angle_beta   90.00
_cell.angle_gamma   90.00
#
_symmetry.space_group_name_H-M   'P 1'
#
loop_
_entity.id
_entity.type
_entity.pdbx_description
1 polymer ?
#
loop_
_entity_poly.entity_id
_entity_poly.type
_entity_poly.pdbx_seq_one_letter_code
_entity_poly.pdbx_strand_id
1 'polypeptide(L)' 'MKGDARSLSIAAASIVAKVTRDRMMARADLAHPGYGFALHAGYATVTHRRAIEAQGPCALHRMSFRPLRQD' A
#
# COMPACT_ATOMS: atom_id res chain seq x y z
N MET A 1 -18.13 -2.31 12.77
CA MET A 1 -18.87 -1.01 12.72
C MET A 1 -17.93 0.07 12.17
N LYS A 2 -18.46 1.07 11.42
CA LYS A 2 -17.71 2.19 10.82
C LYS A 2 -17.55 3.35 11.84
N GLY A 3 -16.46 3.34 12.59
CA GLY A 3 -16.25 4.28 13.72
C GLY A 3 -15.92 5.71 13.28
N ASP A 4 -15.27 5.87 12.14
CA ASP A 4 -14.97 7.14 11.49
C ASP A 4 -16.25 7.93 11.13
N ALA A 5 -17.28 7.24 10.65
CA ALA A 5 -18.57 7.85 10.33
C ALA A 5 -19.39 8.28 11.57
N ARG A 6 -18.92 7.97 12.78
CA ARG A 6 -19.67 8.17 14.04
C ARG A 6 -18.92 8.99 15.09
N SER A 7 -17.63 9.27 14.89
CA SER A 7 -16.80 10.00 15.85
C SER A 7 -15.80 10.89 15.14
N LEU A 8 -15.80 12.18 15.49
CA LEU A 8 -14.89 13.17 14.90
C LEU A 8 -13.42 12.85 15.18
N SER A 9 -13.10 12.36 16.39
CA SER A 9 -11.73 11.97 16.73
C SER A 9 -11.25 10.78 15.90
N ILE A 10 -12.14 9.82 15.62
CA ILE A 10 -11.81 8.66 14.78
C ILE A 10 -11.67 9.10 13.31
N ALA A 11 -12.53 10.00 12.83
CA ALA A 11 -12.40 10.57 11.49
C ALA A 11 -11.10 11.37 11.31
N ALA A 12 -10.72 12.19 12.28
CA ALA A 12 -9.46 12.93 12.26
C ALA A 12 -8.26 11.97 12.21
N ALA A 13 -8.28 10.91 13.04
CA ALA A 13 -7.24 9.89 13.04
C ALA A 13 -7.13 9.15 11.70
N SER A 14 -8.25 8.80 11.06
CA SER A 14 -8.26 8.10 9.77
C SER A 14 -7.69 8.98 8.64
N ILE A 15 -7.97 10.28 8.64
CA ILE A 15 -7.39 11.25 7.70
C ILE A 15 -5.87 11.34 7.87
N VAL A 16 -5.39 11.53 9.10
CA VAL A 16 -3.95 11.61 9.39
C VAL A 16 -3.24 10.33 8.96
N ALA A 17 -3.82 9.16 9.27
CA ALA A 17 -3.27 7.87 8.88
C ALA A 17 -3.19 7.72 7.35
N LYS A 18 -4.25 8.07 6.62
CA LYS A 18 -4.31 7.98 5.15
C LYS A 18 -3.27 8.88 4.49
N VAL A 19 -3.26 10.17 4.84
CA VAL A 19 -2.32 11.15 4.25
C VAL A 19 -0.87 10.76 4.54
N THR A 20 -0.58 10.28 5.75
CA THR A 20 0.76 9.81 6.11
C THR A 20 1.17 8.59 5.28
N ARG A 21 0.29 7.60 5.16
CA ARG A 21 0.54 6.38 4.36
C ARG A 21 0.79 6.71 2.90
N ASP A 22 -0.02 7.58 2.31
CA ASP A 22 0.12 7.93 0.89
C ASP A 22 1.46 8.63 0.61
N ARG A 23 1.90 9.53 1.50
CA ARG A 23 3.23 10.16 1.42
C ARG A 23 4.36 9.13 1.56
N MET A 24 4.22 8.13 2.43
CA MET A 24 5.21 7.05 2.55
C MET A 24 5.31 6.23 1.27
N MET A 25 4.18 5.92 0.63
CA MET A 25 4.16 5.13 -0.61
C MET A 25 4.68 5.93 -1.81
N ALA A 26 4.46 7.24 -1.86
CA ALA A 26 5.09 8.10 -2.87
C ALA A 26 6.62 8.10 -2.75
N ARG A 27 7.17 8.11 -1.52
CA ARG A 27 8.62 7.97 -1.31
C ARG A 27 9.14 6.57 -1.63
N ALA A 28 8.35 5.54 -1.31
CA ALA A 28 8.67 4.15 -1.64
C ALA A 28 8.78 3.94 -3.15
N ASP A 29 7.99 4.66 -3.96
CA ASP A 29 8.07 4.60 -5.42
C ASP A 29 9.43 5.09 -5.96
N LEU A 30 10.01 6.10 -5.31
CA LEU A 30 11.36 6.58 -5.63
C LEU A 30 12.44 5.56 -5.22
N ALA A 31 12.27 4.93 -4.05
CA ALA A 31 13.22 3.95 -3.53
C ALA A 31 13.13 2.59 -4.23
N HIS A 32 11.96 2.26 -4.77
CA HIS A 32 11.67 1.01 -5.46
C HIS A 32 10.97 1.31 -6.79
N PRO A 33 11.71 1.83 -7.78
CA PRO A 33 11.14 2.18 -9.08
C PRO A 33 10.55 0.95 -9.77
N GLY A 34 9.51 1.17 -10.57
CA GLY A 34 8.83 0.13 -11.37
C GLY A 34 7.60 -0.50 -10.73
N TYR A 35 7.45 -0.44 -9.39
CA TYR A 35 6.26 -0.99 -8.72
C TYR A 35 5.03 -0.07 -8.81
N GLY A 36 5.19 1.25 -8.95
CA GLY A 36 4.07 2.20 -9.04
C GLY A 36 3.42 2.51 -7.69
N PHE A 37 4.17 2.45 -6.58
CA PHE A 37 3.66 2.63 -5.22
C PHE A 37 2.95 3.98 -5.03
N ALA A 38 3.36 5.03 -5.73
CA ALA A 38 2.71 6.34 -5.68
C ALA A 38 1.26 6.31 -6.22
N LEU A 39 0.95 5.39 -7.15
CA LEU A 39 -0.35 5.32 -7.82
C LEU A 39 -1.38 4.52 -7.02
N HIS A 40 -0.95 3.46 -6.35
CA HIS A 40 -1.87 2.51 -5.69
C HIS A 40 -1.51 2.18 -4.25
N ALA A 41 -0.55 2.86 -3.62
CA ALA A 41 -0.23 2.74 -2.20
C ALA A 41 -0.01 1.29 -1.69
N GLY A 42 0.49 0.42 -2.56
CA GLY A 42 0.74 -0.99 -2.28
C GLY A 42 -0.49 -1.91 -2.37
N TYR A 43 -1.67 -1.40 -2.77
CA TYR A 43 -2.82 -2.27 -3.07
C TYR A 43 -2.53 -3.19 -4.26
N ALA A 44 -3.13 -4.38 -4.26
CA ALA A 44 -2.91 -5.42 -5.25
C ALA A 44 -3.66 -5.14 -6.57
N THR A 45 -3.36 -4.01 -7.22
CA THR A 45 -3.87 -3.69 -8.57
C THR A 45 -3.24 -4.60 -9.62
N VAL A 46 -3.82 -4.63 -10.82
CA VAL A 46 -3.25 -5.37 -11.96
C VAL A 46 -1.82 -4.88 -12.26
N THR A 47 -1.60 -3.57 -12.22
CA THR A 47 -0.28 -2.96 -12.47
C THR A 47 0.75 -3.41 -11.43
N HIS A 48 0.38 -3.43 -10.15
CA HIS A 48 1.27 -3.83 -9.07
C HIS A 48 1.64 -5.31 -9.18
N ARG A 49 0.66 -6.19 -9.45
CA ARG A 49 0.92 -7.63 -9.62
C ARG A 49 1.84 -7.90 -10.79
N ARG A 50 1.64 -7.22 -11.92
CA ARG A 50 2.55 -7.34 -13.08
C ARG A 50 3.96 -6.88 -12.76
N ALA A 51 4.12 -5.80 -11.99
CA ALA A 51 5.43 -5.38 -11.53
C ALA A 51 6.07 -6.46 -10.65
N ILE A 52 5.35 -6.99 -9.65
CA ILE A 52 5.84 -8.09 -8.82
C ILE A 52 6.25 -9.32 -9.65
N GLU A 53 5.47 -9.69 -10.67
CA GLU A 53 5.79 -10.79 -11.58
C GLU A 53 7.06 -10.51 -12.41
N ALA A 54 7.25 -9.27 -12.86
CA ALA A 54 8.36 -8.89 -13.74
C ALA A 54 9.69 -8.68 -13.01
N GLN A 55 9.68 -8.10 -11.80
CA GLN A 55 10.89 -7.74 -11.04
C GLN A 55 11.04 -8.48 -9.70
N GLY A 56 10.10 -9.37 -9.37
CA GLY A 56 10.03 -10.03 -8.06
C GLY A 56 9.44 -9.13 -6.97
N PRO A 57 9.22 -9.63 -5.74
CA PRO A 57 8.83 -8.80 -4.61
C PRO A 57 10.04 -8.06 -4.00
N CYS A 58 9.88 -6.77 -3.67
CA CYS A 58 10.82 -6.01 -2.83
C CYS A 58 10.54 -6.14 -1.32
N ALA A 59 11.42 -5.56 -0.49
CA ALA A 59 11.37 -5.58 0.97
C ALA A 59 10.07 -5.02 1.59
N LEU A 60 9.31 -4.17 0.88
CA LEU A 60 8.03 -3.64 1.35
C LEU A 60 6.86 -4.61 1.13
N HIS A 61 7.05 -5.66 0.34
CA HIS A 61 6.00 -6.64 0.10
C HIS A 61 5.80 -7.54 1.31
N ARG A 62 4.53 -7.79 1.63
CA ARG A 62 4.14 -8.68 2.72
C ARG A 62 4.11 -10.11 2.20
N MET A 63 5.22 -10.83 2.39
CA MET A 63 5.38 -12.20 1.88
C MET A 63 4.36 -13.21 2.43
N SER A 64 3.70 -12.90 3.54
CA SER A 64 2.61 -13.73 4.08
C SER A 64 1.24 -13.52 3.42
N PHE A 65 1.11 -12.56 2.50
CA PHE A 65 -0.15 -12.27 1.81
C PHE A 65 -0.20 -13.02 0.48
N ARG A 66 -1.34 -13.61 0.12
CA ARG A 66 -1.54 -14.13 -1.24
C ARG A 66 -1.47 -12.96 -2.25
N PRO A 67 -0.84 -13.14 -3.44
CA PRO A 67 -0.32 -14.39 -4.00
C PRO A 67 1.14 -14.72 -3.63
N LEU A 68 1.82 -13.90 -2.83
CA LEU A 68 3.23 -14.10 -2.47
C LEU A 68 3.45 -15.19 -1.42
N ARG A 69 2.41 -15.48 -0.63
CA ARG A 69 2.43 -16.59 0.32
C ARG A 69 2.61 -17.90 -0.42
N GLN A 70 3.66 -18.64 -0.04
CA GLN A 70 3.91 -20.00 -0.47
C GLN A 70 3.32 -20.91 0.61
N ASP A 71 2.13 -21.44 0.35
CA ASP A 71 1.48 -22.48 1.15
C ASP A 71 1.59 -23.84 0.46
#